data_AF-A0A1Q8DMW1-F1
#
_entry.id   AF-A0A1Q8DMW1-F1
#
_cell.length_a   1.000
_cell.length_b   1.000
_cell.length_c   1.000
_cell.angle_alpha   90.00
_cell.angle_beta   90.00
_cell.angle_gamma   90.00
#
_symmetry.space_group_name_H-M   'P 1'
#
loop_
_entity.id
_entity.type
_entity.pdbx_description
1 polymer ?
#
loop_
_entity_poly.entity_id
_entity_poly.type
_entity_poly.pdbx_seq_one_letter_code
_entity_poly.pdbx_strand_id
1 'polypeptide(L)'
;MPPHAYVSVEESPEAFKKNNEDIKQYWSFDDNPLNIGSLGVTFYKLRFPSDNYATVTFTYPNIPPLTIENVSSTSGYFDHDRSERGIQSTAIRFFIENAQGSYAVTQKDAYTAVQKLFKQLEKQGWLDDHRIDDPCISIQDSYTYGTNENVADDFVNYQYPLTFKQFKKLPSLQTWSFRHGTDVFLTVDMQYNFEEEVNNYVYMVSLDFRSEENYINSYISYDNPNDTMESLFTEIYPDLPTSRLYAETQALEIGLDIQQDQPDYTLPLVLEKTGIDTSKFISIDPYKITYEEFMQRSEAGEDMTPYYENQPTAKPEITSQAKGRCPANQPCPISGYWFTLAKADSRAYFKKGDIMPDYPNNNWGQVIWQFDGEKA
;
A
#
# COMPACT_ATOMS: atom_id res chain seq x y z
N MET A 1 36.36 14.25 -8.05
CA MET A 1 34.93 14.54 -7.86
C MET A 1 34.29 13.26 -7.38
N PRO A 2 33.34 13.31 -6.43
CA PRO A 2 32.59 12.14 -6.02
C PRO A 2 31.94 11.47 -7.24
N PRO A 3 31.87 10.13 -7.29
CA PRO A 3 31.19 9.44 -8.39
C PRO A 3 29.71 9.82 -8.40
N HIS A 4 29.12 9.90 -9.59
CA HIS A 4 27.69 10.12 -9.77
C HIS A 4 27.11 8.91 -10.50
N ALA A 5 26.14 8.22 -9.91
CA ALA A 5 25.42 7.13 -10.58
C ALA A 5 23.99 7.53 -10.97
N TYR A 6 23.53 7.02 -12.09
CA TYR A 6 22.15 7.14 -12.57
C TYR A 6 21.49 5.77 -12.52
N VAL A 7 20.34 5.68 -11.88
CA VAL A 7 19.60 4.41 -11.74
C VAL A 7 18.12 4.63 -12.06
N SER A 8 17.48 3.59 -12.57
CA SER A 8 16.06 3.59 -12.92
C SER A 8 15.53 2.17 -12.77
N VAL A 9 14.23 2.03 -12.48
CA VAL A 9 13.52 0.80 -12.82
C VAL A 9 13.08 0.88 -14.28
N GLU A 10 12.89 -0.28 -14.89
CA GLU A 10 12.52 -0.49 -16.29
C GLU A 10 13.53 -0.01 -17.35
N GLU A 11 14.73 0.39 -16.93
CA GLU A 11 15.82 0.73 -17.83
C GLU A 11 16.55 -0.53 -18.31
N SER A 12 16.86 -0.61 -19.60
CA SER A 12 17.65 -1.73 -20.15
C SER A 12 19.07 -1.80 -19.54
N PRO A 13 19.65 -3.00 -19.36
CA PRO A 13 21.02 -3.16 -18.86
C PRO A 13 22.06 -2.39 -19.67
N GLU A 14 21.90 -2.28 -20.99
CA GLU A 14 22.78 -1.54 -21.89
C GLU A 14 22.71 -0.03 -21.62
N ALA A 15 21.50 0.51 -21.42
CA ALA A 15 21.31 1.92 -21.07
C ALA A 15 21.91 2.22 -19.69
N PHE A 16 21.69 1.36 -18.69
CA PHE A 16 22.32 1.48 -17.38
C PHE A 16 23.85 1.50 -17.49
N LYS A 17 24.44 0.54 -18.20
CA LYS A 17 25.90 0.47 -18.42
C LYS A 17 26.40 1.75 -19.10
N LYS A 18 25.72 2.21 -20.15
CA LYS A 18 26.08 3.46 -20.84
C LYS A 18 25.99 4.70 -19.93
N ASN A 19 24.94 4.82 -19.15
CA ASN A 19 24.68 5.98 -18.29
C ASN A 19 25.65 6.07 -17.10
N ASN A 20 26.33 4.97 -16.76
CA ASN A 20 27.26 4.88 -15.63
C ASN A 20 28.70 4.53 -16.07
N GLU A 21 29.04 4.66 -17.35
CA GLU A 21 30.31 4.17 -17.91
C GLU A 21 31.54 4.84 -17.28
N ASP A 22 31.40 6.09 -16.85
CA ASP A 22 32.44 6.89 -16.18
C ASP A 22 32.79 6.37 -14.78
N ILE A 23 31.89 5.59 -14.17
CA ILE A 23 32.04 4.98 -12.85
C ILE A 23 32.22 3.46 -12.92
N LYS A 24 32.57 2.90 -14.08
CA LYS A 24 32.69 1.45 -14.32
C LYS A 24 33.63 0.69 -13.40
N GLN A 25 34.61 1.37 -12.81
CA GLN A 25 35.51 0.80 -11.81
C GLN A 25 34.81 0.37 -10.51
N TYR A 26 33.59 0.86 -10.25
CA TYR A 26 32.79 0.50 -9.08
C TYR A 26 31.77 -0.61 -9.34
N TRP A 27 31.71 -1.10 -10.58
CA TRP A 27 30.74 -2.08 -11.02
C TRP A 27 31.09 -3.50 -10.58
N SER A 28 30.07 -4.24 -10.18
CA SER A 28 30.09 -5.69 -10.03
C SER A 28 28.83 -6.23 -10.69
N PHE A 29 29.01 -6.89 -11.84
CA PHE A 29 27.95 -7.61 -12.55
C PHE A 29 28.27 -9.10 -12.51
N ASP A 30 27.27 -9.93 -12.25
CA ASP A 30 27.33 -11.35 -12.59
C ASP A 30 26.82 -11.53 -14.03
N ASP A 31 27.61 -11.07 -15.00
CA ASP A 31 27.30 -11.11 -16.44
C ASP A 31 27.42 -12.55 -17.02
N ASN A 32 27.46 -13.60 -16.20
CA ASN A 32 27.59 -14.98 -16.70
C ASN A 32 26.22 -15.55 -17.10
N PRO A 33 25.89 -15.62 -18.41
CA PRO A 33 24.59 -16.09 -18.88
C PRO A 33 24.42 -17.62 -18.74
N LEU A 34 25.51 -18.32 -18.37
CA LEU A 34 25.53 -19.77 -18.11
C LEU A 34 25.48 -20.09 -16.62
N ASN A 35 25.26 -19.10 -15.75
CA ASN A 35 25.09 -19.34 -14.32
C ASN A 35 23.70 -19.96 -14.08
N ILE A 36 23.61 -21.28 -14.29
CA ILE A 36 22.41 -22.13 -14.15
C ILE A 36 21.75 -21.99 -12.75
N GLY A 37 22.46 -21.41 -11.77
CA GLY A 37 21.92 -21.11 -10.43
C GLY A 37 21.16 -19.80 -10.28
N SER A 38 21.04 -18.97 -11.31
CA SER A 38 20.45 -17.61 -11.22
C SER A 38 19.01 -17.48 -11.74
N LEU A 39 18.34 -18.59 -12.13
CA LEU A 39 16.94 -18.57 -12.60
C LEU A 39 16.64 -17.46 -13.65
N GLY A 40 17.60 -17.17 -14.54
CA GLY A 40 17.39 -16.19 -15.61
C GLY A 40 17.61 -14.71 -15.23
N VAL A 41 18.12 -14.39 -14.03
CA VAL A 41 18.40 -12.99 -13.65
C VAL A 41 19.89 -12.66 -13.58
N THR A 42 20.26 -11.42 -13.89
CA THR A 42 21.60 -10.87 -13.58
C THR A 42 21.47 -9.78 -12.53
N PHE A 43 22.20 -9.96 -11.42
CA PHE A 43 22.35 -8.95 -10.39
C PHE A 43 23.46 -7.97 -10.76
N TYR A 44 23.22 -6.69 -10.48
CA TYR A 44 24.25 -5.65 -10.53
C TYR A 44 24.45 -5.02 -9.16
N LYS A 45 25.66 -4.52 -8.93
CA LYS A 45 26.02 -3.74 -7.76
C LYS A 45 27.03 -2.67 -8.12
N LEU A 46 26.78 -1.44 -7.70
CA LEU A 46 27.77 -0.38 -7.61
C LEU A 46 28.17 -0.24 -6.14
N ARG A 47 29.45 -0.38 -5.83
CA ARG A 47 29.97 -0.21 -4.46
C ARG A 47 30.98 0.92 -4.44
N PHE A 48 30.68 1.95 -3.66
CA PHE A 48 31.53 3.13 -3.51
C PHE A 48 32.35 3.02 -2.23
N PRO A 49 33.64 3.39 -2.26
CA PRO A 49 34.50 3.29 -1.09
C PRO A 49 34.11 4.37 -0.06
N SER A 50 34.35 4.08 1.22
CA SER A 50 33.89 4.92 2.35
C SER A 50 34.51 6.31 2.41
N ASP A 51 35.61 6.54 1.70
CA ASP A 51 36.28 7.83 1.54
C ASP A 51 35.81 8.61 0.30
N ASN A 52 34.93 8.02 -0.53
CA ASN A 52 34.44 8.60 -1.77
C ASN A 52 33.04 8.07 -2.13
N TYR A 53 32.07 8.27 -1.23
CA TYR A 53 30.67 7.96 -1.49
C TYR A 53 30.11 8.72 -2.67
N ALA A 54 29.12 8.12 -3.32
CA ALA A 54 28.52 8.64 -4.53
C ALA A 54 27.37 9.60 -4.25
N THR A 55 27.07 10.42 -5.25
CA THR A 55 25.71 10.92 -5.45
C THR A 55 25.00 9.95 -6.39
N VAL A 56 23.76 9.58 -6.08
CA VAL A 56 22.94 8.74 -6.98
C VAL A 56 21.67 9.49 -7.32
N THR A 57 21.30 9.48 -8.59
CA THR A 57 20.02 10.02 -9.06
C THR A 57 19.16 8.89 -9.59
N PHE A 58 18.02 8.68 -8.93
CA PHE A 58 16.94 7.86 -9.46
C PHE A 58 16.14 8.67 -10.48
N THR A 59 15.88 8.09 -11.65
CA THR A 59 15.06 8.67 -12.71
C THR A 59 14.02 7.67 -13.17
N TYR A 60 12.83 8.14 -13.53
CA TYR A 60 11.81 7.33 -14.21
C TYR A 60 10.94 8.26 -15.09
N PRO A 61 10.39 7.81 -16.23
CA PRO A 61 9.56 8.65 -17.09
C PRO A 61 8.45 9.37 -16.33
N ASN A 62 8.32 10.68 -16.56
CA ASN A 62 7.30 11.55 -15.93
C ASN A 62 7.37 11.70 -14.41
N ILE A 63 8.38 11.16 -13.73
CA ILE A 63 8.62 11.33 -12.29
C ILE A 63 9.79 12.31 -12.08
N PRO A 64 9.68 13.29 -11.16
CA PRO A 64 10.80 14.16 -10.82
C PRO A 64 12.02 13.34 -10.35
N PRO A 65 13.25 13.61 -10.84
CA PRO A 65 14.43 12.89 -10.38
C PRO A 65 14.64 13.02 -8.86
N LEU A 66 15.01 11.91 -8.22
CA LEU A 66 15.37 11.88 -6.81
C LEU A 66 16.88 11.71 -6.69
N THR A 67 17.55 12.76 -6.20
CA THR A 67 19.00 12.74 -5.96
C THR A 67 19.28 12.51 -4.48
N ILE A 68 20.13 11.53 -4.20
CA ILE A 68 20.59 11.13 -2.87
C ILE A 68 22.10 11.26 -2.82
N GLU A 69 22.60 11.94 -1.79
CA GLU A 69 24.03 12.10 -1.52
C GLU A 69 24.52 11.01 -0.55
N ASN A 70 25.84 10.85 -0.45
CA ASN A 70 26.48 9.94 0.51
C ASN A 70 26.08 8.47 0.35
N VAL A 71 25.89 8.05 -0.89
CA VAL A 71 25.49 6.69 -1.22
C VAL A 71 26.69 5.76 -1.18
N SER A 72 26.57 4.72 -0.36
CA SER A 72 27.58 3.68 -0.20
C SER A 72 27.48 2.60 -1.29
N SER A 73 26.27 2.29 -1.73
CA SER A 73 26.05 1.34 -2.81
C SER A 73 24.69 1.50 -3.46
N THR A 74 24.61 1.09 -4.72
CA THR A 74 23.34 0.75 -5.36
C THR A 74 23.40 -0.69 -5.87
N SER A 75 22.27 -1.39 -5.88
CA SER A 75 22.17 -2.74 -6.42
C SER A 75 20.80 -2.99 -7.00
N GLY A 76 20.70 -3.95 -7.89
CA GLY A 76 19.42 -4.38 -8.43
C GLY A 76 19.57 -5.64 -9.23
N TYR A 77 18.53 -5.99 -9.97
CA TYR A 77 18.57 -7.09 -10.92
C TYR A 77 17.70 -6.77 -12.13
N PHE A 78 18.02 -7.45 -13.23
CA PHE A 78 17.18 -7.54 -14.41
C PHE A 78 16.95 -9.01 -14.76
N ASP A 79 15.77 -9.28 -15.29
CA ASP A 79 15.32 -10.61 -15.69
C ASP A 79 15.51 -10.76 -17.22
N HIS A 80 16.20 -11.83 -17.63
CA HIS A 80 16.45 -12.14 -19.04
C HIS A 80 15.20 -12.63 -19.76
N ASP A 81 14.28 -13.29 -19.05
CA ASP A 81 13.04 -13.79 -19.64
C ASP A 81 12.05 -12.65 -19.92
N ARG A 82 12.28 -11.47 -19.31
CA ARG A 82 11.53 -10.22 -19.53
C ARG A 82 12.46 -9.09 -19.94
N SER A 83 13.38 -9.38 -20.88
CA SER A 83 14.42 -8.45 -21.33
C SER A 83 13.89 -7.09 -21.80
N GLU A 84 12.66 -7.03 -22.32
CA GLU A 84 11.98 -5.80 -22.71
C GLU A 84 11.68 -4.86 -21.55
N ARG A 85 11.72 -5.37 -20.32
CA ARG A 85 11.35 -4.65 -19.11
C ARG A 85 12.56 -4.17 -18.31
N GLY A 86 13.79 -4.53 -18.67
CA GLY A 86 14.99 -3.98 -18.02
C GLY A 86 15.10 -4.27 -16.50
N ILE A 87 15.72 -3.35 -15.76
CA ILE A 87 15.96 -3.44 -14.31
C ILE A 87 14.64 -3.40 -13.53
N GLN A 88 14.28 -4.48 -12.82
CA GLN A 88 12.99 -4.58 -12.11
C GLN A 88 12.99 -4.02 -10.69
N SER A 89 14.19 -3.91 -10.11
CA SER A 89 14.39 -3.38 -8.76
C SER A 89 15.71 -2.64 -8.67
N THR A 90 15.74 -1.50 -7.98
CA THR A 90 16.97 -0.81 -7.63
C THR A 90 16.93 -0.32 -6.19
N ALA A 91 17.99 -0.63 -5.45
CA ALA A 91 18.15 -0.30 -4.04
C ALA A 91 19.29 0.71 -3.88
N ILE A 92 19.01 1.91 -3.37
CA ILE A 92 20.01 2.94 -3.06
C ILE A 92 20.27 2.91 -1.55
N ARG A 93 21.51 2.58 -1.14
CA ARG A 93 21.88 2.47 0.27
C ARG A 93 22.87 3.53 0.70
N PHE A 94 22.49 4.33 1.69
CA PHE A 94 23.28 5.44 2.21
C PHE A 94 23.25 5.50 3.73
N PHE A 95 24.20 6.22 4.30
CA PHE A 95 24.25 6.45 5.74
C PHE A 95 23.76 7.86 6.05
N ILE A 96 23.10 8.03 7.19
CA ILE A 96 22.78 9.37 7.68
C ILE A 96 24.06 10.00 8.22
N GLU A 97 24.33 11.23 7.80
CA GLU A 97 25.44 12.03 8.30
C GLU A 97 24.96 13.19 9.16
N ASN A 98 25.79 13.58 10.13
CA ASN A 98 25.62 14.85 10.83
C ASN A 98 26.09 16.05 9.97
N ALA A 99 25.94 17.26 10.49
CA ALA A 99 26.32 18.48 9.77
C ALA A 99 27.81 18.60 9.41
N GLN A 100 28.68 17.74 9.97
CA GLN A 100 30.11 17.68 9.69
C GLN A 100 30.48 16.54 8.71
N GLY A 101 29.50 15.79 8.20
CA GLY A 101 29.72 14.67 7.28
C GLY A 101 30.18 13.38 7.97
N SER A 102 29.91 13.22 9.27
CA SER A 102 30.22 11.98 10.00
C SER A 102 28.99 11.11 10.20
N TYR A 103 29.15 9.79 10.02
CA TYR A 103 28.12 8.78 10.25
C TYR A 103 27.83 8.49 11.72
N ALA A 104 28.67 8.99 12.64
CA ALA A 104 28.40 8.96 14.06
C ALA A 104 27.37 10.05 14.40
N VAL A 105 26.09 9.68 14.36
CA VAL A 105 24.97 10.61 14.44
C VAL A 105 24.14 10.41 15.69
N THR A 106 23.57 11.49 16.22
CA THR A 106 22.58 11.38 17.28
C THR A 106 21.23 10.93 16.70
N GLN A 107 20.35 10.37 17.54
CA GLN A 107 18.97 10.09 17.11
C GLN A 107 18.23 11.37 16.63
N LYS A 108 18.67 12.57 17.07
CA LYS A 108 18.08 13.84 16.64
C LYS A 108 18.50 14.22 15.21
N ASP A 109 19.74 13.91 14.84
CA ASP A 109 20.22 14.05 13.46
C ASP A 109 19.43 13.12 12.54
N ALA A 110 19.28 11.84 12.93
CA ALA A 110 18.48 10.86 12.21
C ALA A 110 17.03 11.31 12.03
N TYR A 111 16.38 11.75 13.10
CA TYR A 111 15.03 12.32 13.03
C TYR A 111 14.94 13.47 12.01
N THR A 112 15.91 14.37 12.02
CA THR A 112 15.92 15.54 11.12
C THR A 112 16.12 15.11 9.67
N ALA A 113 16.99 14.13 9.41
CA ALA A 113 17.25 13.58 8.09
C ALA A 113 16.02 12.86 7.51
N VAL A 114 15.35 12.01 8.31
CA VAL A 114 14.12 11.31 7.89
C VAL A 114 13.01 12.30 7.56
N GLN A 115 12.80 13.31 8.41
CA GLN A 115 11.80 14.35 8.15
C GLN A 115 12.10 15.19 6.89
N LYS A 116 13.39 15.39 6.58
CA LYS A 116 13.81 16.06 5.34
C LYS A 116 13.54 15.17 4.12
N LEU A 117 13.82 13.87 4.21
CA LEU A 117 13.55 12.90 3.16
C LEU A 117 12.05 12.83 2.85
N PHE A 118 11.20 12.68 3.86
CA PHE A 118 9.74 12.62 3.66
C PHE A 118 9.19 13.88 3.00
N LYS A 119 9.64 15.07 3.43
CA LYS A 119 9.25 16.33 2.78
C LYS A 119 9.72 16.43 1.33
N GLN A 120 10.89 15.86 1.01
CA GLN A 120 11.39 15.81 -0.35
C GLN A 120 10.51 14.89 -1.21
N LEU A 121 10.20 13.69 -0.71
CA LEU A 121 9.33 12.72 -1.37
C LEU A 121 7.93 13.31 -1.60
N GLU A 122 7.29 13.87 -0.57
CA GLU A 122 5.97 14.51 -0.66
C GLU A 122 5.97 15.65 -1.70
N LYS A 123 6.97 16.54 -1.67
CA LYS A 123 7.11 17.63 -2.64
C LYS A 123 7.27 17.13 -4.08
N GLN A 124 7.84 15.94 -4.25
CA GLN A 124 8.05 15.29 -5.54
C GLN A 124 6.86 14.43 -5.98
N GLY A 125 5.76 14.41 -5.22
CA GLY A 125 4.52 13.72 -5.60
C GLY A 125 4.45 12.26 -5.15
N TRP A 126 5.38 11.81 -4.30
CA TRP A 126 5.27 10.50 -3.67
C TRP A 126 4.14 10.50 -2.64
N LEU A 127 3.32 9.47 -2.69
CA LEU A 127 2.18 9.25 -1.82
C LEU A 127 2.42 8.04 -0.94
N ASP A 128 1.60 7.91 0.10
CA ASP A 128 1.55 6.68 0.89
C ASP A 128 1.13 5.55 -0.05
N ASP A 129 1.83 4.42 0.03
CA ASP A 129 1.48 3.28 -0.82
C ASP A 129 0.06 2.82 -0.50
N HIS A 130 -0.29 2.75 0.79
CA HIS A 130 -1.50 2.12 1.30
C HIS A 130 -1.67 0.74 0.67
N ARG A 131 -0.83 -0.21 1.13
CA ARG A 131 -0.78 -1.52 0.51
C ARG A 131 -2.12 -2.22 0.65
N ILE A 132 -2.39 -3.13 -0.29
CA ILE A 132 -3.64 -3.89 -0.36
C ILE A 132 -3.92 -4.77 0.88
N ASP A 133 -2.88 -5.05 1.66
CA ASP A 133 -2.89 -5.82 2.90
C ASP A 133 -2.81 -4.95 4.18
N ASP A 134 -2.59 -3.63 4.05
CA ASP A 134 -2.52 -2.72 5.19
C ASP A 134 -3.94 -2.44 5.76
N PRO A 135 -4.09 -2.24 7.08
CA PRO A 135 -5.39 -1.91 7.65
C PRO A 135 -5.83 -0.49 7.25
N CYS A 136 -7.13 -0.30 7.00
CA CYS A 136 -7.71 1.01 6.72
C CYS A 136 -7.86 1.86 8.00
N ILE A 137 -6.76 2.26 8.63
CA ILE A 137 -6.77 3.12 9.82
C ILE A 137 -6.42 4.56 9.48
N SER A 138 -6.82 5.49 10.34
CA SER A 138 -6.47 6.90 10.14
C SER A 138 -4.96 7.13 10.25
N ILE A 139 -4.45 8.16 9.57
CA ILE A 139 -3.06 8.61 9.74
C ILE A 139 -2.73 8.86 11.20
N GLN A 140 -3.67 9.37 12.02
CA GLN A 140 -3.39 9.64 13.44
C GLN A 140 -3.28 8.37 14.28
N ASP A 141 -3.97 7.30 13.87
CA ASP A 141 -3.99 6.03 14.58
C ASP A 141 -2.79 5.16 14.23
N SER A 142 -2.12 5.41 13.10
CA SER A 142 -0.97 4.61 12.63
C SER A 142 0.16 4.55 13.65
N TYR A 143 0.40 5.60 14.44
CA TYR A 143 1.43 5.54 15.49
C TYR A 143 1.04 4.59 16.62
N THR A 144 -0.23 4.60 17.02
CA THR A 144 -0.73 3.68 18.05
C THR A 144 -0.67 2.24 17.53
N TYR A 145 -1.06 2.01 16.27
CA TYR A 145 -1.02 0.71 15.63
C TYR A 145 0.41 0.17 15.51
N GLY A 146 1.29 0.85 14.76
CA GLY A 146 2.66 0.40 14.49
C GLY A 146 3.64 0.48 15.65
N THR A 147 3.18 0.77 16.87
CA THR A 147 4.01 0.67 18.09
C THR A 147 3.35 -0.17 19.19
N ASN A 148 2.23 -0.82 18.90
CA ASN A 148 1.55 -1.69 19.85
C ASN A 148 2.17 -3.09 19.83
N GLU A 149 2.48 -3.63 21.00
CA GLU A 149 3.05 -4.99 21.14
C GLU A 149 2.11 -6.13 20.72
N ASN A 150 0.81 -5.84 20.57
CA ASN A 150 -0.20 -6.83 20.17
C ASN A 150 -0.53 -6.81 18.67
N VAL A 151 0.15 -5.94 17.90
CA VAL A 151 0.00 -5.85 16.45
C VAL A 151 1.20 -6.54 15.82
N ALA A 152 0.98 -7.28 14.73
CA ALA A 152 2.06 -7.99 14.04
C ALA A 152 2.89 -7.06 13.14
N ASP A 153 2.27 -5.98 12.67
CA ASP A 153 2.84 -5.04 11.71
C ASP A 153 3.23 -3.69 12.35
N ASP A 154 4.48 -3.29 12.15
CA ASP A 154 5.06 -2.07 12.72
C ASP A 154 4.95 -0.87 11.74
N PHE A 155 3.77 -0.64 11.16
CA PHE A 155 3.59 0.45 10.19
C PHE A 155 3.15 1.76 10.84
N VAL A 156 4.02 2.78 10.75
CA VAL A 156 3.67 4.17 11.08
C VAL A 156 3.62 4.98 9.79
N ASN A 157 2.43 5.40 9.37
CA ASN A 157 2.23 6.22 8.18
C ASN A 157 3.18 7.44 8.16
N TYR A 158 3.84 7.69 7.03
CA TYR A 158 4.87 8.74 6.94
C TYR A 158 4.31 10.16 7.16
N GLN A 159 3.01 10.36 6.91
CA GLN A 159 2.30 11.62 7.14
C GLN A 159 1.93 11.83 8.61
N TYR A 160 2.07 10.82 9.47
CA TYR A 160 1.93 10.99 10.89
C TYR A 160 2.95 12.05 11.38
N PRO A 161 2.53 13.09 12.13
CA PRO A 161 3.40 14.16 12.58
C PRO A 161 4.29 13.70 13.75
N LEU A 162 5.19 12.77 13.46
CA LEU A 162 6.02 12.09 14.43
C LEU A 162 6.88 13.09 15.18
N THR A 163 6.69 13.18 16.50
CA THR A 163 7.57 14.00 17.34
C THR A 163 8.90 13.29 17.57
N PHE A 164 9.96 14.05 17.87
CA PHE A 164 11.25 13.44 18.23
C PHE A 164 11.14 12.47 19.43
N LYS A 165 10.25 12.73 20.39
CA LYS A 165 10.03 11.83 21.53
C LYS A 165 9.45 10.49 21.09
N GLN A 166 8.56 10.49 20.11
CA GLN A 166 7.94 9.29 19.54
C GLN A 166 8.90 8.55 18.62
N PHE A 167 9.66 9.27 17.78
CA PHE A 167 10.68 8.69 16.92
C PHE A 167 11.68 7.80 17.69
N LYS A 168 12.11 8.22 18.87
CA LYS A 168 13.03 7.43 19.71
C LYS A 168 12.44 6.12 20.25
N LYS A 169 11.12 5.95 20.19
CA LYS A 169 10.44 4.73 20.65
C LYS A 169 10.23 3.72 19.54
N LEU A 170 10.46 4.13 18.29
CA LEU A 170 10.33 3.24 17.15
C LEU A 170 11.36 2.11 17.25
N PRO A 171 11.04 0.89 16.78
CA PRO A 171 12.00 -0.19 16.69
C PRO A 171 13.23 0.16 15.82
N SER A 172 14.29 -0.65 15.95
CA SER A 172 15.55 -0.36 15.25
C SER A 172 15.46 -0.49 13.75
N LEU A 173 14.58 -1.37 13.25
CA LEU A 173 14.23 -1.50 11.83
C LEU A 173 12.88 -0.82 11.61
N GLN A 174 12.81 0.08 10.63
CA GLN A 174 11.62 0.82 10.25
C GLN A 174 11.43 0.73 8.75
N THR A 175 10.18 0.62 8.31
CA THR A 175 9.82 0.49 6.91
C THR A 175 8.65 1.43 6.58
N TRP A 176 8.77 2.15 5.48
CA TRP A 176 7.69 2.97 4.92
C TRP A 176 7.52 2.67 3.44
N SER A 177 6.28 2.46 3.03
CA SER A 177 5.93 2.19 1.64
C SER A 177 5.33 3.44 1.00
N PHE A 178 5.87 3.78 -0.16
CA PHE A 178 5.45 4.91 -0.98
C PHE A 178 5.15 4.44 -2.40
N ARG A 179 4.35 5.24 -3.10
CA ARG A 179 4.17 5.09 -4.55
C ARG A 179 4.12 6.44 -5.24
N HIS A 180 4.46 6.45 -6.52
CA HIS A 180 4.21 7.59 -7.39
C HIS A 180 3.25 7.15 -8.49
N GLY A 181 1.95 7.42 -8.28
CA GLY A 181 0.90 6.88 -9.14
C GLY A 181 0.77 5.36 -9.01
N THR A 182 0.71 4.67 -10.14
CA THR A 182 0.73 3.19 -10.25
C THR A 182 1.98 2.70 -10.97
N ASP A 183 2.92 3.61 -11.25
CA ASP A 183 4.08 3.34 -12.12
C ASP A 183 5.27 2.80 -11.32
N VAL A 184 5.59 3.46 -10.20
CA VAL A 184 6.77 3.15 -9.39
C VAL A 184 6.42 3.11 -7.90
N PHE A 185 6.92 2.08 -7.25
CA PHE A 185 6.79 1.84 -5.82
C PHE A 185 8.16 2.01 -5.15
N LEU A 186 8.16 2.57 -3.95
CA LEU A 186 9.37 2.84 -3.17
C LEU A 186 9.16 2.34 -1.76
N THR A 187 10.06 1.49 -1.28
CA THR A 187 10.18 1.16 0.13
C THR A 187 11.37 1.90 0.72
N VAL A 188 11.15 2.62 1.83
CA VAL A 188 12.19 3.26 2.62
C VAL A 188 12.42 2.40 3.86
N ASP A 189 13.56 1.70 3.90
CA ASP A 189 13.99 0.97 5.07
C ASP A 189 15.05 1.77 5.82
N MET A 190 14.87 1.93 7.13
CA MET A 190 15.86 2.53 8.01
C MET A 190 16.20 1.55 9.11
N GLN A 191 17.51 1.31 9.28
CA GLN A 191 18.03 0.55 10.40
C GLN A 191 19.11 1.32 11.14
N TYR A 192 19.27 1.07 12.44
CA TYR A 192 20.36 1.65 13.20
C TYR A 192 20.99 0.71 14.22
N ASN A 193 22.26 0.96 14.50
CA ASN A 193 23.01 0.35 15.59
C ASN A 193 23.67 1.42 16.45
N PHE A 194 23.86 1.15 17.74
CA PHE A 194 24.75 1.92 18.58
C PHE A 194 26.16 1.32 18.49
N GLU A 195 27.13 2.11 18.09
CA GLU A 195 28.51 1.69 17.87
C GLU A 195 29.38 2.20 19.03
N GLU A 196 29.94 1.27 19.82
CA GLU A 196 30.75 1.60 20.99
C GLU A 196 32.03 2.37 20.62
N GLU A 197 32.64 2.04 19.47
CA GLU A 197 33.90 2.65 19.01
C GLU A 197 33.79 4.16 18.77
N VAL A 198 32.62 4.61 18.29
CA VAL A 198 32.32 6.03 18.06
C VAL A 198 31.40 6.61 19.12
N ASN A 199 31.00 5.78 20.11
CA ASN A 199 30.08 6.11 21.19
C ASN A 199 28.82 6.86 20.69
N ASN A 200 28.25 6.41 19.58
CA ASN A 200 27.12 7.06 18.93
C ASN A 200 26.33 6.08 18.05
N TYR A 201 25.23 6.53 17.46
CA TYR A 201 24.46 5.71 16.53
C TYR A 201 24.97 5.83 15.10
N VAL A 202 24.83 4.73 14.35
CA VAL A 202 25.01 4.69 12.90
C VAL A 202 23.69 4.25 12.29
N TYR A 203 23.15 5.08 11.39
CA TYR A 203 21.90 4.82 10.69
C TYR A 203 22.19 4.53 9.22
N MET A 204 21.64 3.42 8.72
CA MET A 204 21.65 3.07 7.30
C MET A 204 20.22 3.16 6.78
N VAL A 205 20.06 3.80 5.62
CA VAL A 205 18.79 3.91 4.91
C VAL A 205 18.92 3.24 3.54
N SER A 206 17.91 2.48 3.17
CA SER A 206 17.72 1.89 1.84
C SER A 206 16.49 2.51 1.19
N LEU A 207 16.61 2.92 -0.07
CA LEU A 207 15.49 3.28 -0.92
C LEU A 207 15.37 2.20 -1.99
N ASP A 208 14.36 1.35 -1.87
CA ASP A 208 14.13 0.20 -2.72
C ASP A 208 12.99 0.50 -3.69
N PHE A 209 13.35 0.87 -4.92
CA PHE A 209 12.43 1.17 -6.00
C PHE A 209 12.05 -0.10 -6.76
N ARG A 210 10.77 -0.25 -7.08
CA ARG A 210 10.19 -1.38 -7.81
C ARG A 210 9.29 -0.89 -8.93
N SER A 211 9.32 -1.59 -10.06
CA SER A 211 8.27 -1.52 -11.09
C SER A 211 6.95 -2.04 -10.53
N GLU A 212 5.82 -1.74 -11.19
CA GLU A 212 4.51 -2.28 -10.81
C GLU A 212 4.53 -3.82 -10.74
N GLU A 213 5.12 -4.48 -11.74
CA GLU A 213 5.24 -5.93 -11.75
C GLU A 213 6.02 -6.44 -10.52
N ASN A 214 7.15 -5.83 -10.20
CA ASN A 214 7.95 -6.31 -9.09
C ASN A 214 7.34 -5.98 -7.73
N TYR A 215 6.52 -4.94 -7.67
CA TYR A 215 5.64 -4.69 -6.53
C TYR A 215 4.61 -5.81 -6.39
N ILE A 216 3.92 -6.18 -7.46
CA ILE A 216 2.97 -7.31 -7.48
C ILE A 216 3.64 -8.63 -7.07
N ASN A 217 4.85 -8.88 -7.57
CA ASN A 217 5.62 -10.07 -7.22
C ASN A 217 5.96 -10.17 -5.73
N SER A 218 5.91 -9.06 -4.96
CA SER A 218 6.12 -9.13 -3.52
C SER A 218 4.97 -9.80 -2.76
N TYR A 219 3.82 -9.99 -3.41
CA TYR A 219 2.69 -10.77 -2.90
C TYR A 219 2.71 -12.24 -3.33
N ILE A 220 3.60 -12.60 -4.26
CA ILE A 220 3.58 -13.89 -4.95
C ILE A 220 4.79 -14.75 -4.52
N SER A 221 4.58 -16.04 -4.26
CA SER A 221 5.65 -17.05 -4.18
C SER A 221 5.72 -17.86 -5.47
N TYR A 222 6.89 -17.86 -6.13
CA TYR A 222 7.14 -18.67 -7.32
C TYR A 222 7.74 -20.02 -6.92
N ASP A 223 6.89 -20.97 -6.58
CA ASP A 223 7.33 -22.31 -6.17
C ASP A 223 7.70 -23.19 -7.39
N ASN A 224 7.11 -22.94 -8.56
CA ASN A 224 7.38 -23.65 -9.81
C ASN A 224 7.83 -22.71 -10.93
N PRO A 225 8.89 -23.03 -11.69
CA PRO A 225 9.39 -22.20 -12.78
C PRO A 225 8.40 -21.99 -13.95
N ASN A 226 7.30 -22.74 -14.01
CA ASN A 226 6.25 -22.54 -15.04
C ASN A 226 5.12 -21.62 -14.57
N ASP A 227 5.13 -21.20 -13.32
CA ASP A 227 4.07 -20.35 -12.79
C ASP A 227 4.17 -18.95 -13.40
N THR A 228 3.05 -18.43 -13.88
CA THR A 228 2.99 -17.06 -14.37
C THR A 228 2.42 -16.15 -13.29
N MET A 229 2.83 -14.88 -13.33
CA MET A 229 2.31 -13.84 -12.44
C MET A 229 0.77 -13.81 -12.47
N GLU A 230 0.15 -13.98 -13.64
CA GLU A 230 -1.31 -13.96 -13.80
C GLU A 230 -2.00 -15.12 -13.08
N SER A 231 -1.45 -16.33 -13.23
CA SER A 231 -1.99 -17.53 -12.60
C SER A 231 -1.87 -17.43 -11.08
N LEU A 232 -0.67 -17.10 -10.59
CA LEU A 232 -0.40 -16.98 -9.17
C LEU A 232 -1.19 -15.84 -8.54
N PHE A 233 -1.25 -14.67 -9.19
CA PHE A 233 -2.02 -13.55 -8.66
C PHE A 233 -3.51 -13.89 -8.54
N THR A 234 -4.08 -14.62 -9.52
CA THR A 234 -5.47 -15.08 -9.45
C THR A 234 -5.68 -16.09 -8.30
N GLU A 235 -4.69 -16.93 -8.04
CA GLU A 235 -4.70 -17.91 -6.95
C GLU A 235 -4.63 -17.26 -5.56
N ILE A 236 -3.73 -16.28 -5.37
CA ILE A 236 -3.57 -15.59 -4.08
C ILE A 236 -4.57 -14.46 -3.87
N TYR A 237 -5.25 -13.99 -4.92
CA TYR A 237 -6.19 -12.87 -4.84
C TYR A 237 -7.21 -13.04 -3.69
N PRO A 238 -7.80 -14.24 -3.48
CA PRO A 238 -8.64 -14.50 -2.33
C PRO A 238 -7.97 -14.30 -0.95
N ASP A 239 -6.67 -14.56 -0.84
CA ASP A 239 -5.97 -14.49 0.44
C ASP A 239 -5.60 -13.04 0.82
N LEU A 240 -5.46 -12.13 -0.14
CA LEU A 240 -5.03 -10.75 0.10
C LEU A 240 -6.03 -9.95 0.99
N PRO A 241 -7.35 -9.98 0.75
CA PRO A 241 -8.33 -9.39 1.68
C PRO A 241 -8.34 -10.05 3.07
N THR A 242 -7.99 -11.33 3.16
CA THR A 242 -7.89 -12.06 4.42
C THR A 242 -6.73 -11.52 5.28
N SER A 243 -5.59 -11.20 4.66
CA SER A 243 -4.47 -10.52 5.34
C SER A 243 -4.86 -9.15 5.89
N ARG A 244 -5.62 -8.35 5.12
CA ARG A 244 -6.12 -7.06 5.60
C ARG A 244 -7.08 -7.24 6.79
N LEU A 245 -8.02 -8.18 6.71
CA LEU A 245 -8.92 -8.50 7.82
C LEU A 245 -8.17 -8.84 9.11
N TYR A 246 -7.08 -9.60 8.99
CA TYR A 246 -6.22 -9.92 10.14
C TYR A 246 -5.66 -8.63 10.76
N ALA A 247 -5.07 -7.77 9.95
CA ALA A 247 -4.51 -6.48 10.40
C ALA A 247 -5.58 -5.56 11.03
N GLU A 248 -6.78 -5.50 10.45
CA GLU A 248 -7.91 -4.70 10.94
C GLU A 248 -8.51 -5.28 12.23
N THR A 249 -8.56 -6.60 12.38
CA THR A 249 -8.99 -7.24 13.64
C THR A 249 -8.06 -6.83 14.78
N GLN A 250 -6.74 -6.83 14.56
CA GLN A 250 -5.78 -6.35 15.56
C GLN A 250 -6.00 -4.87 15.89
N ALA A 251 -6.28 -4.03 14.89
CA ALA A 251 -6.56 -2.61 15.11
C ALA A 251 -7.80 -2.41 16.00
N LEU A 252 -8.87 -3.17 15.77
CA LEU A 252 -10.08 -3.15 16.60
C LEU A 252 -9.82 -3.62 18.04
N GLU A 253 -9.03 -4.68 18.22
CA GLU A 253 -8.70 -5.23 19.54
C GLU A 253 -7.96 -4.21 20.43
N ILE A 254 -7.15 -3.34 19.83
CA ILE A 254 -6.46 -2.26 20.53
C ILE A 254 -7.28 -0.95 20.58
N GLY A 255 -8.53 -0.99 20.10
CA GLY A 255 -9.50 0.09 20.21
C GLY A 255 -9.42 1.18 19.14
N LEU A 256 -8.89 0.88 17.96
CA LEU A 256 -8.87 1.78 16.81
C LEU A 256 -10.12 1.59 15.93
N ASP A 257 -10.41 2.60 15.12
CA ASP A 257 -11.52 2.59 14.17
C ASP A 257 -11.04 2.30 12.75
N ILE A 258 -11.84 1.56 11.98
CA ILE A 258 -11.57 1.25 10.57
C ILE A 258 -12.31 2.24 9.65
N GLN A 259 -11.56 2.85 8.74
CA GLN A 259 -12.03 3.80 7.72
C GLN A 259 -12.62 3.06 6.51
N GLN A 260 -13.90 2.71 6.60
CA GLN A 260 -14.62 1.94 5.58
C GLN A 260 -14.69 2.62 4.19
N ASP A 261 -14.48 3.94 4.12
CA ASP A 261 -14.53 4.71 2.87
C ASP A 261 -13.13 4.95 2.25
N GLN A 262 -12.07 4.35 2.80
CA GLN A 262 -10.71 4.45 2.26
C GLN A 262 -10.56 3.53 1.04
N PRO A 263 -10.38 4.08 -0.18
CA PRO A 263 -10.31 3.27 -1.38
C PRO A 263 -8.91 2.70 -1.58
N ASP A 264 -8.84 1.46 -2.05
CA ASP A 264 -7.67 0.97 -2.76
C ASP A 264 -7.56 1.60 -4.14
N TYR A 265 -6.40 1.43 -4.77
CA TYR A 265 -6.15 1.88 -6.14
C TYR A 265 -6.05 0.68 -7.08
N THR A 266 -6.45 0.87 -8.33
CA THR A 266 -6.30 -0.13 -9.39
C THR A 266 -4.82 -0.28 -9.74
N LEU A 267 -4.33 -1.51 -9.74
CA LEU A 267 -3.06 -1.91 -10.34
C LEU A 267 -3.29 -2.23 -11.83
N PRO A 268 -2.88 -1.36 -12.77
CA PRO A 268 -3.17 -1.52 -14.19
C PRO A 268 -2.68 -2.86 -14.76
N LEU A 269 -1.51 -3.35 -14.37
CA LEU A 269 -0.98 -4.61 -14.86
C LEU A 269 -1.83 -5.79 -14.38
N VAL A 270 -2.25 -5.78 -13.11
CA VAL A 270 -3.18 -6.80 -12.58
C VAL A 270 -4.49 -6.77 -13.37
N LEU A 271 -5.09 -5.59 -13.53
CA LEU A 271 -6.35 -5.42 -14.25
C LEU A 271 -6.25 -5.88 -15.70
N GLU A 272 -5.20 -5.48 -16.41
CA GLU A 272 -4.98 -5.84 -17.81
C GLU A 272 -4.84 -7.36 -17.97
N LYS A 273 -4.09 -8.01 -17.09
CA LYS A 273 -3.69 -9.39 -17.23
C LYS A 273 -4.69 -10.41 -16.67
N THR A 274 -5.38 -10.04 -15.60
CA THR A 274 -6.28 -10.95 -14.85
C THR A 274 -7.74 -10.52 -14.92
N GLY A 275 -8.02 -9.26 -15.24
CA GLY A 275 -9.35 -8.66 -15.13
C GLY A 275 -9.76 -8.29 -13.69
N ILE A 276 -8.89 -8.52 -12.70
CA ILE A 276 -9.11 -8.15 -11.31
C ILE A 276 -8.82 -6.67 -11.12
N ASP A 277 -9.80 -5.92 -10.63
CA ASP A 277 -9.64 -4.50 -10.32
C ASP A 277 -9.37 -4.34 -8.82
N THR A 278 -8.12 -4.02 -8.47
CA THR A 278 -7.70 -3.94 -7.07
C THR A 278 -8.36 -2.84 -6.26
N SER A 279 -8.92 -1.82 -6.92
CA SER A 279 -9.74 -0.80 -6.24
C SER A 279 -11.06 -1.34 -5.69
N LYS A 280 -11.46 -2.54 -6.12
CA LYS A 280 -12.67 -3.23 -5.65
C LYS A 280 -12.39 -4.22 -4.54
N PHE A 281 -11.16 -4.27 -4.01
CA PHE A 281 -10.86 -5.09 -2.84
C PHE A 281 -11.72 -4.55 -1.70
N ILE A 282 -12.56 -5.42 -1.13
CA ILE A 282 -13.42 -5.04 -0.03
C ILE A 282 -12.80 -5.55 1.27
N SER A 283 -12.59 -4.64 2.21
CA SER A 283 -12.54 -5.03 3.62
C SER A 283 -13.93 -5.57 3.95
N ILE A 284 -14.00 -6.79 4.49
CA ILE A 284 -15.22 -7.11 5.21
C ILE A 284 -15.30 -6.14 6.35
N ASP A 285 -16.46 -5.51 6.50
CA ASP A 285 -16.78 -4.78 7.72
C ASP A 285 -16.34 -5.65 8.92
N PRO A 286 -15.23 -5.34 9.60
CA PRO A 286 -14.66 -6.22 10.60
C PRO A 286 -15.55 -6.22 11.86
N TYR A 287 -16.59 -5.38 11.89
CA TYR A 287 -17.68 -5.44 12.86
C TYR A 287 -18.76 -6.48 12.50
N LYS A 288 -18.74 -7.07 11.30
CA LYS A 288 -19.65 -8.17 10.92
C LYS A 288 -19.15 -9.52 11.38
N ILE A 289 -17.84 -9.79 11.29
CA ILE A 289 -17.18 -10.99 11.82
C ILE A 289 -15.69 -10.71 12.11
N THR A 290 -15.09 -11.45 13.05
CA THR A 290 -13.64 -11.39 13.33
C THR A 290 -12.84 -12.27 12.38
N TYR A 291 -11.51 -12.10 12.32
CA TYR A 291 -10.61 -13.03 11.61
C TYR A 291 -10.78 -14.49 12.08
N GLU A 292 -10.94 -14.72 13.38
CA GLU A 292 -11.13 -16.07 13.92
C GLU A 292 -12.46 -16.70 13.45
N GLU A 293 -13.54 -15.92 13.43
CA GLU A 293 -14.84 -16.37 12.91
C GLU A 293 -14.78 -16.60 11.39
N PHE A 294 -14.05 -15.75 10.65
CA PHE A 294 -13.79 -15.95 9.23
C PHE A 294 -13.13 -17.30 8.96
N MET A 295 -12.04 -17.60 9.67
CA MET A 295 -11.31 -18.86 9.50
C MET A 295 -12.19 -20.06 9.85
N GLN A 296 -12.95 -20.01 10.94
CA GLN A 296 -13.86 -21.10 11.32
C GLN A 296 -14.92 -21.39 10.25
N ARG A 297 -15.53 -20.36 9.67
CA ARG A 297 -16.56 -20.49 8.62
C ARG A 297 -15.97 -20.99 7.30
N SER A 298 -14.79 -20.50 6.94
CA SER A 298 -14.03 -20.98 5.78
C SER A 298 -13.67 -22.47 5.91
N GLU A 299 -13.13 -22.88 7.06
CA GLU A 299 -12.81 -24.29 7.37
C GLU A 299 -14.05 -25.20 7.41
N ALA A 300 -15.21 -24.64 7.78
CA ALA A 300 -16.49 -25.34 7.73
C ALA A 300 -17.02 -25.52 6.28
N GLY A 301 -16.32 -25.00 5.29
CA GLY A 301 -16.68 -25.08 3.87
C GLY A 301 -17.78 -24.11 3.46
N GLU A 302 -18.02 -23.04 4.24
CA GLU A 302 -18.89 -21.97 3.80
C GLU A 302 -18.26 -21.25 2.60
N ASP A 303 -19.10 -20.88 1.64
CA ASP A 303 -18.66 -20.07 0.51
C ASP A 303 -18.38 -18.65 0.99
N MET A 304 -17.10 -18.36 1.22
CA MET A 304 -16.58 -17.05 1.58
C MET A 304 -16.33 -16.18 0.34
N THR A 305 -16.94 -16.51 -0.81
CA THR A 305 -16.89 -15.66 -2.01
C THR A 305 -17.73 -14.35 -1.92
N PRO A 306 -18.75 -14.19 -1.04
CA PRO A 306 -19.38 -12.89 -0.78
C PRO A 306 -18.43 -11.82 -0.20
N TYR A 307 -17.17 -12.19 0.07
CA TYR A 307 -16.04 -11.33 0.41
C TYR A 307 -15.38 -10.73 -0.84
N TYR A 308 -15.86 -11.12 -2.04
CA TYR A 308 -15.40 -10.67 -3.36
C TYR A 308 -16.58 -10.19 -4.23
N GLU A 309 -17.57 -9.53 -3.64
CA GLU A 309 -18.46 -8.74 -4.48
C GLU A 309 -17.65 -7.62 -5.11
N ASN A 310 -17.56 -7.59 -6.46
CA ASN A 310 -17.20 -6.36 -7.16
C ASN A 310 -17.94 -5.19 -6.50
N GLN A 311 -17.30 -4.02 -6.33
CA GLN A 311 -18.08 -2.80 -6.07
C GLN A 311 -19.28 -2.82 -7.03
N PRO A 312 -20.52 -2.76 -6.50
CA PRO A 312 -21.70 -2.84 -7.34
C PRO A 312 -21.58 -1.79 -8.45
N THR A 313 -21.35 -2.24 -9.69
CA THR A 313 -21.31 -1.33 -10.85
C THR A 313 -22.67 -0.66 -11.07
N ALA A 314 -23.71 -1.24 -10.47
CA ALA A 314 -24.95 -0.56 -10.16
C ALA A 314 -24.91 0.00 -8.73
N LYS A 315 -25.15 1.32 -8.60
CA LYS A 315 -25.71 1.92 -7.37
C LYS A 315 -26.67 0.91 -6.72
N PRO A 316 -26.59 0.65 -5.40
CA PRO A 316 -27.21 -0.51 -4.76
C PRO A 316 -28.59 -0.76 -5.33
N GLU A 317 -28.74 -1.86 -6.08
CA GLU A 317 -30.06 -2.38 -6.33
C GLU A 317 -30.61 -2.77 -4.97
N ILE A 318 -31.62 -2.02 -4.53
CA ILE A 318 -32.44 -2.35 -3.38
C ILE A 318 -33.11 -3.68 -3.73
N THR A 319 -32.44 -4.78 -3.40
CA THR A 319 -33.06 -6.08 -3.32
C THR A 319 -34.07 -5.97 -2.20
N SER A 320 -35.32 -5.86 -2.62
CA SER A 320 -36.49 -5.84 -1.78
C SER A 320 -36.54 -7.10 -0.91
N GLN A 321 -36.02 -7.01 0.30
CA GLN A 321 -36.58 -7.70 1.45
C GLN A 321 -37.04 -6.59 2.41
N ALA A 322 -38.30 -6.15 2.40
CA ALA A 322 -39.52 -6.89 2.19
C ALA A 322 -40.53 -6.13 1.32
N LYS A 323 -41.35 -6.88 0.59
CA LYS A 323 -42.56 -6.47 -0.13
C LYS A 323 -43.32 -5.34 0.59
N GLY A 324 -42.98 -4.09 0.26
CA GLY A 324 -43.64 -2.91 0.78
C GLY A 324 -43.04 -2.25 2.02
N ARG A 325 -41.70 -2.22 2.20
CA ARG A 325 -41.03 -1.35 3.18
C ARG A 325 -39.83 -0.58 2.59
N CYS A 326 -39.62 0.67 2.99
CA CYS A 326 -38.53 1.54 2.57
C CYS A 326 -38.13 2.53 3.69
N PRO A 327 -36.87 2.56 4.19
CA PRO A 327 -36.43 3.54 5.18
C PRO A 327 -36.45 4.98 4.63
N ALA A 328 -36.53 5.98 5.51
CA ALA A 328 -36.35 7.37 5.11
C ALA A 328 -34.93 7.64 4.57
N ASN A 329 -34.82 8.67 3.73
CA ASN A 329 -33.62 9.05 2.96
C ASN A 329 -33.12 8.00 1.96
N GLN A 330 -33.87 6.92 1.75
CA GLN A 330 -33.61 5.93 0.70
C GLN A 330 -34.51 6.19 -0.54
N PRO A 331 -34.05 5.84 -1.75
CA PRO A 331 -34.87 5.99 -2.95
C PRO A 331 -36.02 4.97 -2.97
N CYS A 332 -37.20 5.43 -3.40
CA CYS A 332 -38.42 4.64 -3.47
C CYS A 332 -38.24 3.46 -4.44
N PRO A 333 -38.48 2.21 -4.02
CA PRO A 333 -38.19 1.04 -4.85
C PRO A 333 -39.23 0.79 -5.95
N ILE A 334 -40.49 1.18 -5.73
CA ILE A 334 -41.59 1.03 -6.70
C ILE A 334 -42.56 2.21 -6.63
N SER A 335 -43.03 2.67 -7.78
CA SER A 335 -44.03 3.75 -7.85
C SER A 335 -45.37 3.31 -7.24
N GLY A 336 -46.01 4.16 -6.45
CA GLY A 336 -47.32 3.90 -5.86
C GLY A 336 -47.54 4.70 -4.59
N TYR A 337 -48.60 4.38 -3.85
CA TYR A 337 -48.89 5.00 -2.57
C TYR A 337 -48.12 4.31 -1.45
N TRP A 338 -47.55 5.12 -0.56
CA TRP A 338 -46.82 4.69 0.61
C TRP A 338 -47.29 5.49 1.82
N PHE A 339 -47.26 4.89 3.00
CA PHE A 339 -47.52 5.59 4.27
C PHE A 339 -46.44 5.27 5.29
N THR A 340 -46.25 6.16 6.25
CA THR A 340 -45.41 5.89 7.43
C THR A 340 -46.17 6.11 8.71
N LEU A 341 -45.85 5.28 9.67
CA LEU A 341 -46.36 5.33 11.03
C LEU A 341 -45.77 6.52 11.82
N ALA A 342 -44.64 7.07 11.39
CA ALA A 342 -43.98 8.22 12.02
C ALA A 342 -44.75 9.55 11.87
N LYS A 343 -45.79 9.61 11.03
CA LYS A 343 -46.60 10.81 10.79
C LYS A 343 -48.05 10.43 10.50
N ALA A 344 -49.01 11.08 11.17
CA ALA A 344 -50.43 10.92 10.87
C ALA A 344 -50.76 11.43 9.46
N ASP A 345 -51.69 10.77 8.78
CA ASP A 345 -52.11 11.09 7.41
C ASP A 345 -50.95 11.18 6.41
N SER A 346 -49.94 10.33 6.57
CA SER A 346 -48.71 10.34 5.78
C SER A 346 -48.81 9.70 4.40
N ARG A 347 -49.96 9.10 4.05
CA ARG A 347 -50.14 8.39 2.78
C ARG A 347 -49.89 9.33 1.60
N ALA A 348 -48.87 9.05 0.81
CA ALA A 348 -48.47 9.86 -0.33
C ALA A 348 -48.01 8.97 -1.49
N TYR A 349 -48.17 9.48 -2.71
CA TYR A 349 -47.67 8.81 -3.91
C TYR A 349 -46.20 9.16 -4.13
N PHE A 350 -45.37 8.14 -4.35
CA PHE A 350 -43.96 8.29 -4.72
C PHE A 350 -43.71 7.58 -6.05
N LYS A 351 -42.84 8.15 -6.88
CA LYS A 351 -42.32 7.49 -8.08
C LYS A 351 -41.07 6.70 -7.70
N LYS A 352 -40.81 5.60 -8.42
CA LYS A 352 -39.55 4.85 -8.30
C LYS A 352 -38.36 5.81 -8.43
N GLY A 353 -37.48 5.80 -7.44
CA GLY A 353 -36.31 6.69 -7.35
C GLY A 353 -36.51 7.94 -6.49
N ASP A 354 -37.74 8.34 -6.14
CA ASP A 354 -37.98 9.48 -5.25
C ASP A 354 -37.40 9.22 -3.86
N ILE A 355 -36.75 10.20 -3.25
CA ILE A 355 -36.19 10.05 -1.89
C ILE A 355 -37.32 10.10 -0.86
N MET A 356 -37.44 9.04 -0.05
CA MET A 356 -38.44 8.96 1.01
C MET A 356 -38.15 9.98 2.12
N PRO A 357 -39.10 10.86 2.49
CA PRO A 357 -38.83 11.91 3.46
C PRO A 357 -38.71 11.36 4.87
N ASP A 358 -37.82 11.98 5.65
CA ASP A 358 -37.63 11.73 7.08
C ASP A 358 -38.47 12.68 7.94
N TYR A 359 -38.77 12.26 9.16
CA TYR A 359 -39.47 13.03 10.18
C TYR A 359 -38.70 12.92 11.51
N PRO A 360 -37.56 13.61 11.65
CA PRO A 360 -36.63 13.41 12.77
C PRO A 360 -37.22 13.73 14.15
N ASN A 361 -38.32 14.50 14.22
CA ASN A 361 -39.04 14.85 15.45
C ASN A 361 -40.29 13.99 15.68
N ASN A 362 -40.24 12.69 15.36
CA ASN A 362 -41.34 11.76 15.58
C ASN A 362 -41.17 10.96 16.88
N ASN A 363 -42.28 10.46 17.44
CA ASN A 363 -42.27 9.72 18.71
C ASN A 363 -42.01 8.20 18.55
N TRP A 364 -41.79 7.71 17.33
CA TRP A 364 -41.87 6.28 16.95
C TRP A 364 -40.52 5.72 16.48
N GLY A 365 -39.44 6.51 16.52
CA GLY A 365 -38.08 6.09 16.17
C GLY A 365 -37.76 6.28 14.68
N GLN A 366 -37.01 5.34 14.09
CA GLN A 366 -36.62 5.41 12.68
C GLN A 366 -37.84 5.43 11.75
N VAL A 367 -37.85 6.34 10.77
CA VAL A 367 -38.94 6.46 9.80
C VAL A 367 -38.83 5.37 8.74
N ILE A 368 -39.85 4.50 8.70
CA ILE A 368 -40.00 3.44 7.70
C ILE A 368 -41.33 3.66 6.96
N TRP A 369 -41.26 3.76 5.64
CA TRP A 369 -42.38 3.86 4.71
C TRP A 369 -42.86 2.47 4.30
N GLN A 370 -44.17 2.27 4.21
CA GLN A 370 -44.83 1.01 3.84
C GLN A 370 -45.69 1.18 2.59
N PHE A 371 -45.65 0.22 1.67
CA PHE A 371 -46.39 0.30 0.41
C PHE A 371 -47.87 -0.03 0.59
N ASP A 372 -48.73 0.75 -0.04
CA ASP A 372 -50.19 0.68 0.06
C ASP A 372 -50.90 0.48 -1.30
N GLY A 373 -50.13 0.21 -2.37
CA GLY A 373 -50.65 -0.11 -3.69
C GLY A 373 -50.63 1.04 -4.70
N GLU A 374 -51.01 0.74 -5.94
CA GLU A 374 -50.92 1.68 -7.08
C GLU A 374 -52.18 2.54 -7.27
N LYS A 375 -53.26 2.25 -6.54
CA LYS A 375 -54.55 2.94 -6.66
C LYS A 375 -54.73 3.93 -5.51
N ALA A 376 -55.33 5.08 -5.83
CA ALA A 376 -55.61 6.17 -4.89
C ALA A 376 -56.57 5.77 -3.78
#